data_AF-A0A061QKT6-F1
#
_entry.id   AF-A0A061QKT6-F1
#
_cell.length_a   1.000
_cell.length_b   1.000
_cell.length_c   1.000
_cell.angle_alpha   90.00
_cell.angle_beta   90.00
_cell.angle_gamma   90.00
#
_symmetry.space_group_name_H-M   'P 1'
#
loop_
_entity.id
_entity.type
_entity.pdbx_description
1 polymer ?
#
loop_
_entity_poly.entity_id
_entity_poly.type
_entity_poly.pdbx_seq_one_letter_code
_entity_poly.pdbx_strand_id
1 'polypeptide(L)'
;MGGSERTPAQSAKDLGSELYANGDYAAAENAFTEALSLATQVDRSELHIFHSNRCAARMQLANVDGALQDAKKCTELAPRWAKGWSRLGACQAQKV
;
A
#
# COMPACT_ATOMS: atom_id res chain seq x y z
N MET A 1 11.35 23.48 -15.73
CA MET A 1 10.10 22.81 -15.34
C MET A 1 10.41 21.32 -15.19
N GLY A 2 10.85 20.89 -14.01
CA GLY A 2 11.09 19.46 -13.75
C GLY A 2 9.74 18.79 -13.53
N GLY A 3 9.10 18.36 -14.61
CA GLY A 3 7.94 17.48 -14.51
C GLY A 3 8.40 16.24 -13.79
N SER A 4 7.89 16.01 -12.59
CA SER A 4 8.09 14.75 -11.88
C SER A 4 7.47 13.68 -12.76
N GLU A 5 8.29 13.04 -13.61
CA GLU A 5 7.85 11.91 -14.42
C GLU A 5 7.29 10.88 -13.45
N ARG A 6 6.01 10.51 -13.65
CA ARG A 6 5.40 9.45 -12.86
C ARG A 6 6.22 8.20 -13.08
N THR A 7 6.85 7.71 -12.02
CA THR A 7 7.59 6.47 -12.10
C THR A 7 6.62 5.33 -12.43
N PRO A 8 7.10 4.23 -13.04
CA PRO A 8 6.28 3.04 -13.25
C PRO A 8 5.57 2.58 -11.96
N ALA A 9 6.23 2.74 -10.80
CA ALA A 9 5.65 2.45 -9.49
C ALA A 9 4.47 3.36 -9.14
N GLN A 10 4.58 4.68 -9.39
CA GLN A 10 3.49 5.63 -9.14
C GLN A 10 2.30 5.37 -10.06
N SER A 11 2.54 5.05 -11.33
CA SER A 11 1.49 4.66 -12.29
C SER A 11 0.75 3.40 -11.83
N ALA A 12 1.47 2.38 -11.36
CA ALA A 12 0.86 1.16 -10.81
C ALA A 12 0.06 1.45 -9.52
N LYS A 13 0.55 2.35 -8.66
CA LYS A 13 -0.20 2.80 -7.48
C LYS A 13 -1.46 3.58 -7.85
N ASP A 14 -1.42 4.41 -8.88
CA ASP A 14 -2.61 5.15 -9.33
C ASP A 14 -3.66 4.18 -9.88
N LEU A 15 -3.24 3.21 -10.71
CA LEU A 15 -4.10 2.13 -11.19
C LEU A 15 -4.72 1.33 -10.03
N GLY A 16 -3.91 0.94 -9.03
CA GLY A 16 -4.42 0.24 -7.86
C GLY A 16 -5.42 1.06 -7.06
N SER A 17 -5.25 2.39 -7.01
CA SER A 17 -6.17 3.30 -6.32
C SER A 17 -7.51 3.41 -7.07
N GLU A 18 -7.48 3.43 -8.40
CA GLU A 18 -8.67 3.42 -9.25
C GLU A 18 -9.43 2.09 -9.10
N LEU A 19 -8.73 0.95 -9.18
CA LEU A 19 -9.33 -0.37 -8.95
C LEU A 19 -9.94 -0.48 -7.55
N TYR A 20 -9.26 0.06 -6.53
CA TYR A 20 -9.79 0.10 -5.17
C TYR A 20 -11.08 0.93 -5.08
N ALA A 21 -11.13 2.09 -5.75
CA ALA A 21 -12.32 2.94 -5.80
C ALA A 21 -13.48 2.27 -6.55
N ASN A 22 -13.19 1.44 -7.54
CA ASN A 22 -14.17 0.63 -8.28
C ASN A 22 -14.67 -0.59 -7.49
N GLY A 23 -14.07 -0.90 -6.34
CA GLY A 23 -14.40 -2.07 -5.52
C GLY A 23 -13.65 -3.34 -5.93
N ASP A 24 -12.78 -3.28 -6.93
CA ASP A 24 -11.96 -4.39 -7.40
C ASP A 24 -10.70 -4.56 -6.54
N TYR A 25 -10.90 -4.93 -5.27
CA TYR A 25 -9.82 -4.98 -4.28
C TYR A 25 -8.74 -6.02 -4.61
N ALA A 26 -9.08 -7.13 -5.27
CA ALA A 26 -8.13 -8.15 -5.71
C ALA A 26 -7.20 -7.62 -6.81
N ALA A 27 -7.74 -6.90 -7.78
CA ALA A 27 -6.95 -6.26 -8.82
C ALA A 27 -6.11 -5.11 -8.23
N ALA A 28 -6.67 -4.35 -7.30
CA ALA A 28 -5.95 -3.31 -6.57
C ALA A 28 -4.74 -3.87 -5.79
N GLU A 29 -4.89 -5.01 -5.10
CA GLU A 29 -3.78 -5.68 -4.41
C GLU A 29 -2.64 -6.04 -5.37
N ASN A 30 -2.97 -6.57 -6.55
CA ASN A 30 -1.98 -6.92 -7.58
C ASN A 30 -1.24 -5.67 -8.07
N ALA A 31 -1.97 -4.60 -8.40
CA ALA A 31 -1.39 -3.34 -8.86
C ALA A 31 -0.48 -2.70 -7.80
N PHE A 32 -0.87 -2.71 -6.52
CA PHE A 32 0.00 -2.24 -5.44
C PHE A 32 1.23 -3.13 -5.22
N THR A 33 1.11 -4.44 -5.46
CA THR A 33 2.25 -5.36 -5.39
C THR A 33 3.25 -5.10 -6.51
N GLU A 34 2.76 -4.81 -7.71
CA GLU A 34 3.60 -4.37 -8.83
C GLU A 34 4.29 -3.04 -8.50
N ALA A 35 3.55 -2.06 -7.96
CA ALA A 35 4.10 -0.79 -7.51
C ALA A 35 5.24 -0.99 -6.49
N LEU A 36 5.07 -1.88 -5.51
CA LEU A 36 6.10 -2.25 -4.54
C LEU A 36 7.33 -2.86 -5.21
N SER A 37 7.13 -3.79 -6.15
CA SER A 37 8.24 -4.43 -6.89
C SER A 37 9.08 -3.41 -7.64
N LEU A 38 8.42 -2.50 -8.36
CA LEU A 38 9.05 -1.43 -9.14
C LEU A 38 9.74 -0.39 -8.24
N ALA A 39 9.08 0.02 -7.16
CA ALA A 39 9.63 0.98 -6.21
C ALA A 39 10.89 0.45 -5.52
N THR A 40 10.94 -0.84 -5.20
CA THR A 40 12.10 -1.44 -4.52
C THR A 40 13.39 -1.34 -5.36
N GLN A 41 13.26 -1.24 -6.69
CA GLN A 41 14.36 -1.12 -7.64
C GLN A 41 14.77 0.32 -7.95
N VAL A 42 13.83 1.27 -7.87
CA VAL A 42 14.06 2.67 -8.29
C VAL A 42 14.17 3.60 -7.09
N ASP A 43 13.11 3.71 -6.30
CA ASP A 43 13.04 4.59 -5.13
C ASP A 43 12.20 3.96 -4.01
N ARG A 44 12.87 3.76 -2.87
CA ARG A 44 12.28 3.15 -1.68
C ARG A 44 11.55 4.14 -0.78
N SER A 45 11.66 5.44 -1.06
CA SER A 45 11.08 6.51 -0.26
C SER A 45 9.56 6.35 -0.10
N GLU A 46 8.85 5.88 -1.14
CA GLU A 46 7.40 5.75 -1.16
C GLU A 46 6.87 4.35 -0.80
N LEU A 47 7.75 3.38 -0.48
CA LEU A 47 7.32 2.01 -0.16
C LEU A 47 6.28 1.94 0.95
N HIS A 48 6.41 2.81 1.96
CA HIS A 48 5.44 2.90 3.06
C HIS A 48 4.03 3.28 2.58
N ILE A 49 3.90 4.08 1.52
CA ILE A 49 2.62 4.47 0.92
C ILE A 49 2.01 3.27 0.20
N PHE A 50 2.81 2.55 -0.60
CA PHE A 50 2.34 1.39 -1.36
C PHE A 50 1.91 0.25 -0.44
N HIS A 51 2.67 -0.03 0.61
CA HIS A 51 2.26 -0.99 1.65
C HIS A 51 0.95 -0.57 2.33
N SER A 52 0.76 0.71 2.64
CA SER A 52 -0.49 1.21 3.25
C SER A 52 -1.70 1.04 2.33
N ASN A 53 -1.52 1.22 1.02
CA ASN A 53 -2.60 1.05 0.06
C ASN A 53 -2.92 -0.44 -0.17
N ARG A 54 -1.91 -1.30 -0.26
CA ARG A 54 -2.10 -2.75 -0.32
C ARG A 54 -2.76 -3.28 0.95
N CYS A 55 -2.38 -2.77 2.11
CA CYS A 55 -3.02 -3.05 3.38
C CYS A 55 -4.52 -2.75 3.32
N ALA A 56 -4.92 -1.57 2.81
CA ALA A 56 -6.33 -1.23 2.66
C ALA A 56 -7.08 -2.19 1.72
N ALA A 57 -6.48 -2.56 0.58
CA ALA A 57 -7.06 -3.56 -0.35
C ALA A 57 -7.26 -4.92 0.33
N ARG A 58 -6.23 -5.41 1.03
CA ARG A 58 -6.27 -6.70 1.75
C ARG A 58 -7.31 -6.73 2.86
N MET A 59 -7.50 -5.62 3.57
CA MET A 59 -8.56 -5.49 4.58
C MET A 59 -9.94 -5.67 3.95
N GLN A 60 -10.18 -5.10 2.77
CA GLN A 60 -11.45 -5.28 2.06
C GLN A 60 -11.66 -6.71 1.55
N LEU A 61 -10.57 -7.45 1.28
CA LEU A 61 -10.59 -8.87 0.92
C LEU A 61 -10.69 -9.80 2.14
N ALA A 62 -10.89 -9.28 3.34
CA ALA A 62 -10.83 -10.01 4.61
C ALA A 62 -9.48 -10.75 4.85
N ASN A 63 -8.42 -10.37 4.12
CA ASN A 63 -7.07 -10.88 4.32
C ASN A 63 -6.34 -10.04 5.38
N VAL A 64 -6.82 -10.16 6.62
CA VAL A 64 -6.31 -9.37 7.76
C VAL A 64 -4.85 -9.73 8.07
N ASP A 65 -4.44 -11.00 7.89
CA ASP A 65 -3.06 -11.42 8.11
C ASP A 65 -2.07 -10.74 7.16
N GLY A 66 -2.40 -10.69 5.86
CA GLY A 66 -1.60 -9.97 4.88
C GLY A 66 -1.59 -8.47 5.13
N ALA A 67 -2.74 -7.89 5.48
CA ALA A 67 -2.85 -6.47 5.80
C ALA A 67 -2.01 -6.09 7.03
N LEU A 68 -1.95 -6.94 8.05
CA LEU A 68 -1.16 -6.72 9.26
C LEU A 68 0.34 -6.73 8.95
N GLN A 69 0.80 -7.63 8.07
CA GLN A 69 2.19 -7.64 7.61
C GLN A 69 2.55 -6.35 6.89
N ASP A 70 1.68 -5.88 6.00
CA ASP A 70 1.88 -4.59 5.31
C ASP A 70 1.88 -3.41 6.27
N ALA A 71 0.96 -3.38 7.24
CA ALA A 71 0.91 -2.31 8.22
C ALA A 71 2.15 -2.27 9.12
N LYS A 72 2.68 -3.42 9.55
CA LYS A 72 3.96 -3.51 10.25
C LYS A 72 5.08 -2.95 9.39
N LYS A 73 5.12 -3.31 8.11
CA LYS A 73 6.12 -2.80 7.17
C LYS A 73 6.05 -1.28 7.00
N CYS A 74 4.84 -0.70 6.96
CA CYS A 74 4.67 0.76 6.97
C CYS A 74 5.33 1.40 8.20
N THR A 75 5.13 0.84 9.39
CA THR A 75 5.72 1.37 10.63
C THR A 75 7.23 1.18 10.70
N GLU A 76 7.78 0.11 10.12
CA GLU A 76 9.22 -0.10 10.00
C GLU A 76 9.87 0.87 9.01
N LEU A 77 9.24 1.09 7.85
CA LEU A 77 9.76 1.95 6.79
C LEU A 77 9.62 3.43 7.12
N ALA A 78 8.50 3.82 7.73
CA ALA A 78 8.20 5.21 8.06
C ALA A 78 7.64 5.30 9.49
N PRO A 79 8.47 5.14 10.53
CA PRO A 79 8.02 5.15 11.93
C PRO A 79 7.42 6.50 12.35
N ARG A 80 7.79 7.59 11.67
CA ARG A 80 7.26 8.94 11.93
C ARG A 80 5.94 9.22 11.18
N TRP A 81 5.47 8.29 10.35
CA TRP A 81 4.27 8.47 9.55
C TRP A 81 3.04 7.94 10.27
N ALA A 82 2.20 8.85 10.79
CA ALA A 82 1.04 8.51 11.60
C ALA A 82 0.07 7.53 10.91
N LYS A 83 -0.12 7.64 9.59
CA LYS A 83 -1.04 6.75 8.85
C LYS A 83 -0.61 5.27 8.90
N GLY A 84 0.69 4.97 8.95
CA GLY A 84 1.17 3.60 9.08
C GLY A 84 0.70 2.95 10.38
N TRP A 85 0.79 3.69 11.49
CA TRP A 85 0.28 3.25 12.79
C TRP A 85 -1.24 3.13 12.82
N SER A 86 -1.97 4.05 12.18
CA SER A 86 -3.43 3.95 12.06
C SER A 86 -3.86 2.69 11.31
N ARG A 87 -3.15 2.30 10.24
CA ARG A 87 -3.39 1.03 9.52
C ARG A 87 -3.15 -0.17 10.43
N LEU A 88 -2.06 -0.17 11.19
CA LEU A 88 -1.73 -1.27 12.10
C LEU A 88 -2.81 -1.45 13.18
N GLY A 89 -3.26 -0.36 13.79
CA GLY A 89 -4.35 -0.39 14.75
C GLY A 89 -5.65 -0.92 14.14
N ALA A 90 -6.00 -0.49 12.91
CA ALA A 90 -7.18 -1.00 12.21
C ALA A 90 -7.10 -2.51 11.92
N CYS A 91 -5.93 -3.01 11.49
CA CYS A 91 -5.72 -4.45 11.27
C CYS A 91 -5.83 -5.25 12.58
N GLN A 92 -5.25 -4.75 13.67
CA GLN A 92 -5.32 -5.40 14.98
C GLN A 92 -6.75 -5.43 15.53
N ALA A 93 -7.53 -4.36 15.31
CA ALA A 93 -8.92 -4.27 15.71
C ALA A 93 -9.88 -5.18 14.92
N GLN A 94 -9.47 -5.73 13.77
CA GLN A 94 -10.25 -6.72 13.01
C GLN A 94 -9.83 -8.17 13.30
N LYS A 95 -8.77 -8.39 14.09
CA LYS A 95 -8.33 -9.73 14.50
C LYS A 95 -9.04 -10.25 15.76
N VAL A 96 -9.95 -9.48 16.33
CA VAL A 96 -10.65 -9.77 17.60
C VAL A 96 -11.97 -10.48 17.37
#